data_AF-A0A382HZB9-F1
#
_entry.id   AF-A0A382HZB9-F1
#
_cell.length_a   1.000
_cell.length_b   1.000
_cell.length_c   1.000
_cell.angle_alpha   90.00
_cell.angle_beta   90.00
_cell.angle_gamma   90.00
#
_symmetry.space_group_name_H-M   'P 1'
#
loop_
_entity.id
_entity.type
_entity.pdbx_description
1 polymer ?
#
loop_
_entity_poly.entity_id
_entity_poly.type
_entity_poly.pdbx_seq_one_letter_code
_entity_poly.pdbx_strand_id
1 'polypeptide(L)' 'MLWEGFRRQDLIRHGKFLEAWTHKDASDGDHRVLFPIPQSQLDANPNLVQNSGY' A
#
# COMPACT_ATOMS: atom_id res chain seq x y z
N MET A 1 11.07 13.48 -10.79
CA MET A 1 11.03 14.13 -9.47
C MET A 1 11.44 13.14 -8.40
N LEU A 2 12.38 13.52 -7.54
CA LEU A 2 12.78 12.73 -6.37
C LEU A 2 12.32 13.50 -5.12
N TRP A 3 11.82 12.80 -4.11
CA TRP A 3 11.36 13.34 -2.82
C TRP A 3 10.09 14.22 -2.81
N GLU A 4 9.34 14.22 -3.91
CA GLU A 4 8.08 14.99 -4.01
C GLU A 4 6.81 14.12 -3.85
N GLY A 5 6.95 12.90 -3.33
CA GLY A 5 5.81 12.03 -3.00
C GLY A 5 5.13 11.29 -4.17
N PHE A 6 5.49 11.54 -5.42
CA PHE A 6 4.86 10.91 -6.59
C PHE A 6 5.24 9.43 -6.82
N ARG A 7 6.41 9.03 -6.31
CA ARG A 7 7.01 7.71 -6.62
C ARG A 7 6.08 6.53 -6.35
N ARG A 8 5.33 6.53 -5.23
CA ARG A 8 4.43 5.41 -4.90
C ARG A 8 3.34 5.25 -5.96
N GLN A 9 2.65 6.34 -6.29
CA GLN A 9 1.51 6.33 -7.21
C GLN A 9 1.95 5.89 -8.60
N ASP A 10 3.09 6.41 -9.08
CA ASP A 10 3.64 6.01 -10.37
C ASP A 10 4.07 4.54 -10.40
N LEU A 11 4.73 4.04 -9.36
CA LEU A 11 5.12 2.63 -9.32
C LEU A 11 3.91 1.70 -9.28
N ILE A 12 2.84 2.06 -8.57
CA ILE A 12 1.61 1.27 -8.54
C ILE A 12 0.96 1.25 -9.93
N ARG A 13 0.85 2.41 -10.59
CA ARG A 13 0.25 2.54 -11.93
C ARG A 13 0.98 1.70 -12.99
N HIS A 14 2.29 1.52 -12.86
CA HIS A 14 3.07 0.69 -13.79
C HIS A 14 3.31 -0.75 -13.27
N GLY A 15 2.68 -1.16 -12.18
CA GLY A 15 2.82 -2.52 -11.63
C GLY A 15 4.21 -2.83 -11.04
N LYS A 16 5.02 -1.81 -10.73
CA LYS A 16 6.39 -1.93 -10.25
C LYS A 16 6.54 -1.78 -8.74
N PHE A 17 5.48 -1.40 -8.04
CA PHE A 17 5.55 -1.06 -6.62
C PHE A 17 5.99 -2.21 -5.71
N LEU A 18 5.59 -3.44 -6.04
CA LEU A 18 5.84 -4.62 -5.23
C LEU A 18 7.23 -5.24 -5.48
N GLU A 19 7.90 -4.86 -6.57
CA GLU A 19 9.20 -5.40 -6.96
C GLU A 19 10.33 -4.97 -6.00
N ALA A 20 11.41 -5.74 -5.99
CA ALA A 20 12.63 -5.41 -5.27
C ALA A 20 13.41 -4.26 -5.95
N TRP A 21 14.16 -3.49 -5.16
CA TRP A 21 15.11 -2.49 -5.63
C TRP A 21 16.22 -2.29 -4.59
N THR A 22 17.18 -1.39 -4.85
CA THR A 22 18.42 -1.23 -4.06
C THR A 22 18.24 -1.17 -2.53
N HIS A 23 17.08 -0.72 -2.03
CA HIS A 23 16.80 -0.59 -0.59
C HIS A 23 15.51 -1.25 -0.11
N LYS A 24 14.91 -2.14 -0.91
CA LYS A 24 13.72 -2.89 -0.47
C LYS A 24 13.65 -4.22 -1.22
N ASP A 25 13.34 -5.27 -0.48
CA ASP A 25 13.05 -6.58 -1.04
C ASP A 25 11.69 -6.59 -1.77
N ALA A 26 11.41 -7.68 -2.47
CA ALA A 26 10.06 -7.90 -3.01
C ALA A 26 9.04 -7.87 -1.86
N SER A 27 7.89 -7.26 -2.10
CA SER A 27 6.82 -7.21 -1.10
C SER A 27 6.23 -8.61 -0.85
N ASP A 28 5.78 -8.85 0.37
CA ASP A 28 5.18 -10.11 0.85
C ASP A 28 3.71 -10.30 0.41
N GLY A 29 3.33 -9.74 -0.74
CA GLY A 29 2.02 -9.89 -1.36
C GLY A 29 1.41 -8.59 -1.85
N ASP A 30 0.30 -8.74 -2.59
CA ASP A 30 -0.35 -7.64 -3.31
C ASP A 30 -1.08 -6.65 -2.39
N HIS A 31 -1.39 -7.06 -1.16
CA HIS A 31 -2.07 -6.22 -0.17
C HIS A 31 -1.32 -4.90 0.10
N ARG A 32 0.02 -4.88 -0.04
CA ARG A 32 0.84 -3.66 0.16
C ARG A 32 0.61 -2.53 -0.87
N VAL A 33 -0.12 -2.80 -1.95
CA VAL A 33 -0.56 -1.77 -2.92
C VAL A 33 -1.54 -0.79 -2.29
N LEU A 34 -2.36 -1.24 -1.33
CA LEU A 34 -3.36 -0.41 -0.65
C LEU A 34 -3.02 -0.34 0.84
N PHE A 35 -3.14 0.82 1.47
CA PHE A 35 -2.88 0.91 2.91
C PHE A 35 -4.02 0.25 3.71
N PRO A 36 -3.75 -0.29 4.91
CA PRO A 36 -4.82 -0.76 5.78
C PRO A 36 -5.71 0.40 6.19
N ILE A 37 -7.00 0.10 6.37
CA ILE A 37 -7.90 1.01 7.07
C ILE A 37 -7.45 1.07 8.54
N PRO A 38 -7.26 2.27 9.12
CA PRO A 38 -6.84 2.38 10.52
C PRO A 38 -7.83 1.70 11.46
N GLN A 39 -7.33 0.99 12.48
CA GLN A 39 -8.16 0.23 13.43
C GLN A 39 -9.21 1.11 14.11
N SER A 40 -8.85 2.33 14.50
CA SER A 40 -9.79 3.28 15.11
C SER A 40 -10.97 3.64 14.21
N GLN A 41 -10.82 3.58 12.89
CA GLN A 41 -11.91 3.80 11.94
C GLN A 41 -12.81 2.56 11.82
N LEU A 42 -12.23 1.37 11.84
CA LEU A 42 -12.99 0.11 11.86
C LEU A 42 -13.83 -0.01 13.13
N ASP A 43 -13.25 0.34 14.29
CA ASP A 43 -13.96 0.31 15.57
C ASP A 43 -15.09 1.35 15.62
N ALA A 44 -14.90 2.50 14.97
CA ALA A 44 -15.88 3.59 14.95
C ALA A 44 -17.03 3.38 13.94
N ASN A 45 -16.81 2.62 12.88
CA ASN A 45 -17.81 2.41 11.83
C ASN A 45 -17.91 0.93 11.41
N PRO A 46 -18.95 0.21 11.86
CA PRO A 46 -19.12 -1.22 11.56
C PRO A 46 -19.40 -1.51 10.09
N ASN A 47 -19.68 -0.49 9.26
CA ASN A 47 -19.84 -0.68 7.81
C ASN A 47 -18.50 -0.74 7.06
N LEU A 48 -17.39 -0.39 7.71
CA LEU A 48 -16.07 -0.49 7.10
C LEU A 48 -15.55 -1.93 7.20
N VAL A 49 -15.09 -2.45 6.07
CA VAL A 49 -14.44 -3.76 5.98
C VAL A 49 -12.97 -3.52 5.65
N GLN A 50 -12.07 -4.21 6.36
CA GLN A 50 -10.62 -4.09 6.13
C GLN A 50 -10.24 -4.49 4.71
N ASN A 51 -9.18 -3.86 4.18
CA ASN A 51 -8.60 -4.22 2.90
C ASN A 51 -8.01 -5.63 2.96
N SER A 52 -8.30 -6.45 1.94
CA SER A 52 -7.88 -7.85 1.89
C SER A 52 -6.38 -8.03 2.14
N GLY A 53 -6.03 -8.93 3.06
CA GLY A 53 -4.65 -9.27 3.42
C GLY A 53 -4.08 -8.51 4.62
N TYR A 54 -4.83 -7.55 5.17
CA TYR A 54 -4.52 -6.88 6.44
C TYR A 54 -5.35 -7.40 7.61
#